data_AF-A0A063B9S2-F1
#
_entry.id   AF-A0A063B9S2-F1
#
_cell.length_a   1.000
_cell.length_b   1.000
_cell.length_c   1.000
_cell.angle_alpha   90.00
_cell.angle_beta   90.00
_cell.angle_gamma   90.00
#
_symmetry.space_group_name_H-M   'P 1'
#
loop_
_entity.id
_entity.type
_entity.pdbx_description
1 polymer ?
#
loop_
_entity_poly.entity_id
_entity_poly.type
_entity_poly.pdbx_seq_one_letter_code
_entity_poly.pdbx_strand_id
1 'polypeptide(L)'
;FDEPLQTLGVTHKLAVDAHHPPGTIRKIWINVIGFSRGAAGARAFVHKLVNHWAPGGNLVQFGGQYALPYQVNFMGLFDTVASVGPPDFTRATVDIGSFDEHFAFASDGAMRIPESVRYCVHAFSIHEQRMSFPVDSIREEGGGYPAGIRHEIAYPGVHSDVGGGYAPNEQGKGRDPDQGDGSKLSQIALHDMYLHALKYGVPMMKGDEILDRADFKTEYIAQDVIDEGWSRLYRKGGMQ
;
A
#
# COMPACT_ATOMS: atom_id res chain seq x y z
N PHE A 1 1.89 18.27 -14.06
CA PHE A 1 2.74 17.07 -13.98
C PHE A 1 3.80 17.05 -15.08
N ASP A 2 3.57 17.73 -16.19
CA ASP A 2 4.39 17.59 -17.40
C ASP A 2 5.78 18.23 -17.29
N GLU A 3 5.90 19.40 -16.66
CA GLU A 3 7.18 20.13 -16.59
C GLU A 3 8.29 19.37 -15.84
N PRO A 4 8.07 18.76 -14.66
CA PRO A 4 9.08 17.92 -14.00
C PRO A 4 9.48 16.68 -14.83
N LEU A 5 8.53 16.03 -15.50
CA LEU A 5 8.81 14.86 -16.34
C LEU A 5 9.61 15.24 -17.59
N GLN A 6 9.29 16.37 -18.21
CA GLN A 6 10.06 16.93 -19.32
C GLN A 6 11.49 17.24 -18.89
N THR A 7 11.65 17.90 -17.73
CA THR A 7 12.97 18.19 -17.15
C THR A 7 13.76 16.90 -16.94
N LEU A 8 13.18 15.90 -16.29
CA LEU A 8 13.81 14.60 -16.08
C LEU A 8 14.22 13.94 -17.41
N GLY A 9 13.34 13.95 -18.40
CA GLY A 9 13.60 13.35 -19.70
C GLY A 9 14.72 14.06 -20.46
N VAL A 10 14.76 15.39 -20.45
CA VAL A 10 15.83 16.18 -21.08
C VAL A 10 17.15 15.94 -20.36
N THR A 11 17.19 15.97 -19.03
CA THR A 11 18.40 15.68 -18.24
C THR A 11 18.91 14.26 -18.53
N HIS A 12 18.02 13.27 -18.58
CA HIS A 12 18.41 11.91 -18.91
C HIS A 12 18.98 11.79 -20.32
N LYS A 13 18.32 12.41 -21.32
CA LYS A 13 18.83 12.46 -22.69
C LYS A 13 20.25 13.04 -22.76
N LEU A 14 20.48 14.17 -22.10
CA LEU A 14 21.81 14.81 -22.07
C LEU A 14 22.86 13.90 -21.43
N ALA A 15 22.51 13.16 -20.38
CA ALA A 15 23.44 12.23 -19.73
C ALA A 15 23.75 11.01 -20.61
N VAL A 16 22.76 10.49 -21.35
CA VAL A 16 22.94 9.43 -22.35
C VAL A 16 23.87 9.92 -23.47
N ASP A 17 23.60 11.10 -24.03
CA ASP A 17 24.42 11.68 -25.10
C ASP A 17 25.88 11.91 -24.64
N ALA A 18 26.08 12.35 -23.39
CA ALA A 18 27.38 12.60 -22.79
C ALA A 18 28.13 11.34 -22.33
N HIS A 19 27.54 10.14 -22.43
CA HIS A 19 28.13 8.87 -21.96
C HIS A 19 28.63 8.92 -20.51
N HIS A 20 27.96 9.68 -19.65
CA HIS A 20 28.41 9.92 -18.27
C HIS A 20 28.15 8.69 -17.38
N PRO A 21 29.16 8.06 -16.72
CA PRO A 21 28.92 6.96 -15.77
C PRO A 21 28.75 7.48 -14.32
N PRO A 22 27.89 6.88 -13.48
CA PRO A 22 26.89 5.83 -13.74
C PRO A 22 25.58 6.38 -14.34
N GLY A 23 25.65 7.52 -15.03
CA GLY A 23 24.60 8.50 -15.30
C GLY A 23 23.49 8.14 -16.29
N THR A 24 23.16 6.86 -16.49
CA THR A 24 21.96 6.47 -17.24
C THR A 24 21.02 5.64 -16.37
N ILE A 25 19.79 6.15 -16.19
CA ILE A 25 18.72 5.43 -15.50
C ILE A 25 18.25 4.31 -16.41
N ARG A 26 18.45 3.05 -16.00
CA ARG A 26 18.01 1.88 -16.77
C ARG A 26 16.52 1.59 -16.62
N LYS A 27 16.00 1.75 -15.40
CA LYS A 27 14.61 1.47 -15.03
C LYS A 27 14.28 2.11 -13.69
N ILE A 28 13.05 2.59 -13.56
CA ILE A 28 12.51 3.15 -12.31
C ILE A 28 11.56 2.11 -11.70
N TRP A 29 11.83 1.75 -10.45
CA TRP A 29 10.97 0.86 -9.68
C TRP A 29 10.12 1.68 -8.73
N ILE A 30 8.79 1.51 -8.82
CA ILE A 30 7.84 2.24 -8.00
C ILE A 30 7.25 1.27 -6.99
N ASN A 31 7.40 1.60 -5.71
CA ASN A 31 6.81 0.87 -4.60
C ASN A 31 5.89 1.85 -3.87
N VAL A 32 4.63 1.49 -3.67
CA VAL A 32 3.62 2.37 -3.06
C VAL A 32 3.04 1.67 -1.84
N ILE A 33 2.98 2.37 -0.72
CA ILE A 33 2.39 1.85 0.51
C ILE A 33 1.36 2.85 1.01
N GLY A 34 0.21 2.36 1.46
CA GLY A 34 -0.84 3.22 2.00
C GLY A 34 -1.72 2.50 3.02
N PHE A 35 -2.28 3.26 3.95
CA PHE A 35 -3.27 2.82 4.93
C PHE A 35 -4.56 3.61 4.78
N SER A 36 -5.72 2.96 4.91
CA SER A 36 -7.04 3.62 4.94
C SER A 36 -7.30 4.40 3.65
N ARG A 37 -7.64 5.69 3.75
CA ARG A 37 -7.72 6.62 2.62
C ARG A 37 -6.39 6.78 1.88
N GLY A 38 -5.26 6.62 2.57
CA GLY A 38 -3.94 6.59 1.94
C GLY A 38 -3.75 5.36 1.04
N ALA A 39 -4.36 4.22 1.39
CA ALA A 39 -4.39 3.04 0.54
C ALA A 39 -5.26 3.27 -0.71
N ALA A 40 -6.39 3.97 -0.56
CA ALA A 40 -7.21 4.38 -1.70
C ALA A 40 -6.46 5.37 -2.60
N GLY A 41 -5.74 6.33 -2.00
CA GLY A 41 -4.85 7.24 -2.72
C GLY A 41 -3.73 6.50 -3.48
N ALA A 42 -3.14 5.45 -2.88
CA ALA A 42 -2.14 4.61 -3.52
C ALA A 42 -2.69 3.88 -4.75
N ARG A 43 -3.89 3.30 -4.64
CA ARG A 43 -4.59 2.63 -5.76
C ARG A 43 -4.87 3.62 -6.88
N ALA A 44 -5.45 4.76 -6.55
CA ALA A 44 -5.76 5.81 -7.52
C ALA A 44 -4.51 6.40 -8.19
N PHE A 45 -3.43 6.60 -7.43
CA PHE A 45 -2.14 7.03 -7.95
C PHE A 45 -1.62 6.04 -9.00
N VAL A 46 -1.59 4.74 -8.67
CA VAL A 46 -1.10 3.72 -9.60
C VAL A 46 -2.02 3.56 -10.81
N HIS A 47 -3.33 3.61 -10.62
CA HIS A 47 -4.28 3.61 -11.72
C HIS A 47 -4.02 4.78 -12.68
N LYS A 48 -3.91 6.02 -12.15
CA LYS A 48 -3.63 7.20 -12.97
C LYS A 48 -2.28 7.14 -13.65
N LEU A 49 -1.25 6.65 -12.96
CA LEU A 49 0.08 6.46 -13.52
C LEU A 49 0.05 5.52 -14.73
N VAL A 50 -0.59 4.36 -14.58
CA VAL A 50 -0.60 3.29 -15.60
C VAL A 50 -1.52 3.64 -16.77
N ASN A 51 -2.68 4.23 -16.51
CA ASN A 51 -3.72 4.41 -17.53
C ASN A 51 -3.71 5.80 -18.19
N HIS A 52 -3.17 6.83 -17.52
CA HIS A 52 -3.27 8.20 -18.01
C HIS A 52 -1.93 8.92 -18.13
N TRP A 53 -1.09 8.89 -17.11
CA TRP A 53 0.14 9.72 -17.08
C TRP A 53 1.30 9.11 -17.86
N ALA A 54 1.49 7.80 -17.76
CA ALA A 54 2.61 7.11 -18.37
C ALA A 54 2.17 5.74 -18.93
N PRO A 55 1.18 5.71 -19.85
CA PRO A 55 0.73 4.46 -20.46
C PRO A 55 1.86 3.78 -21.23
N GLY A 56 1.88 2.45 -21.21
CA GLY A 56 2.91 1.66 -21.90
C GLY A 56 4.24 1.54 -21.14
N GLY A 57 4.33 2.02 -19.89
CA GLY A 57 5.46 1.72 -19.01
C GLY A 57 6.68 2.63 -19.19
N ASN A 58 6.54 3.79 -19.84
CA ASN A 58 7.59 4.81 -19.96
C ASN A 58 7.13 6.13 -19.34
N LEU A 59 7.93 6.71 -18.44
CA LEU A 59 7.59 7.98 -17.77
C LEU A 59 7.75 9.21 -18.67
N VAL A 60 8.54 9.10 -19.73
CA VAL A 60 8.77 10.18 -20.69
C VAL A 60 8.49 9.66 -22.10
N GLN A 61 8.05 10.54 -22.99
CA GLN A 61 7.69 10.16 -24.36
C GLN A 61 8.90 9.96 -25.29
N PHE A 62 10.13 10.04 -24.76
CA PHE A 62 11.33 9.75 -25.54
C PHE A 62 11.44 8.24 -25.83
N GLY A 63 11.76 7.89 -27.07
CA GLY A 63 11.91 6.52 -27.53
C GLY A 63 13.37 6.05 -27.57
N GLY A 64 13.56 4.75 -27.78
CA GLY A 64 14.88 4.14 -27.98
C GLY A 64 15.78 4.27 -26.75
N GLN A 65 17.03 4.68 -26.97
CA GLN A 65 18.06 4.81 -25.91
C GLN A 65 17.79 5.89 -24.87
N TYR A 66 16.76 6.72 -25.08
CA TYR A 66 16.36 7.81 -24.17
C TYR A 66 15.09 7.47 -23.37
N ALA A 67 14.53 6.27 -23.58
CA ALA A 67 13.35 5.83 -22.84
C ALA A 67 13.66 5.70 -21.35
N LEU A 68 12.72 6.15 -20.51
CA LEU A 68 12.76 5.96 -19.05
C LEU A 68 11.67 4.99 -18.64
N PRO A 69 11.94 3.67 -18.69
CA PRO A 69 10.95 2.68 -18.33
C PRO A 69 10.72 2.67 -16.83
N TYR A 70 9.46 2.53 -16.44
CA TYR A 70 9.08 2.30 -15.05
C TYR A 70 8.37 0.96 -14.88
N GLN A 71 8.30 0.53 -13.63
CA GLN A 71 7.54 -0.63 -13.22
C GLN A 71 7.01 -0.41 -11.81
N VAL A 72 5.70 -0.50 -11.64
CA VAL A 72 5.12 -0.64 -10.30
C VAL A 72 5.44 -2.04 -9.82
N ASN A 73 6.36 -2.11 -8.87
CA ASN A 73 6.88 -3.35 -8.33
C ASN A 73 5.99 -3.86 -7.22
N PHE A 74 5.78 -3.04 -6.20
CA PHE A 74 5.08 -3.45 -4.99
C PHE A 74 4.01 -2.42 -4.63
N MET A 75 2.82 -2.91 -4.29
CA MET A 75 1.75 -2.14 -3.69
C MET A 75 1.37 -2.77 -2.34
N GLY A 76 1.70 -2.09 -1.24
CA GLY A 76 1.34 -2.51 0.12
C GLY A 76 0.15 -1.70 0.62
N LEU A 77 -0.96 -2.35 0.88
CA LEU A 77 -2.20 -1.71 1.29
C LEU A 77 -2.59 -2.21 2.68
N PHE A 78 -2.97 -1.28 3.55
CA PHE A 78 -3.60 -1.58 4.83
C PHE A 78 -5.01 -1.04 4.83
N ASP A 79 -5.96 -1.95 5.09
CA ASP A 79 -7.39 -1.73 5.31
C ASP A 79 -7.96 -0.58 4.47
N THR A 80 -8.01 -0.80 3.15
CA THR A 80 -8.35 0.26 2.20
C THR A 80 -9.78 0.73 2.38
N VAL A 81 -9.96 2.05 2.49
CA VAL A 81 -11.29 2.69 2.54
C VAL A 81 -11.31 3.85 1.55
N ALA A 82 -12.05 3.70 0.46
CA ALA A 82 -12.16 4.69 -0.61
C ALA A 82 -12.95 5.93 -0.19
N SER A 83 -13.92 5.79 0.72
CA SER A 83 -14.91 6.84 0.98
C SER A 83 -15.95 6.43 2.04
N VAL A 84 -16.39 7.41 2.84
CA VAL A 84 -17.61 7.35 3.66
C VAL A 84 -18.72 8.12 2.94
N GLY A 85 -19.56 7.43 2.16
CA GLY A 85 -20.82 7.95 1.62
C GLY A 85 -22.02 7.42 2.40
N PRO A 86 -23.24 8.00 2.27
CA PRO A 86 -24.38 7.66 3.11
C PRO A 86 -24.69 6.15 3.08
N PRO A 87 -25.32 5.61 4.14
CA PRO A 87 -25.45 4.16 4.39
C PRO A 87 -25.91 3.37 3.16
N ASP A 88 -25.51 2.09 3.12
CA ASP A 88 -25.56 1.14 1.99
C ASP A 88 -26.83 1.16 1.13
N PHE A 89 -27.98 1.56 1.66
CA PHE A 89 -29.24 1.70 0.92
C PHE A 89 -29.27 2.84 -0.10
N THR A 90 -28.35 3.80 -0.02
CA THR A 90 -28.33 4.97 -0.92
C THR A 90 -27.33 4.86 -2.06
N ARG A 91 -26.37 3.93 -2.01
CA ARG A 91 -25.36 3.76 -3.09
C ARG A 91 -25.96 3.37 -4.44
N ALA A 92 -27.16 2.79 -4.45
CA ALA A 92 -27.88 2.42 -5.67
C ALA A 92 -28.79 3.53 -6.23
N THR A 93 -29.01 4.62 -5.48
CA THR A 93 -30.05 5.64 -5.79
C THR A 93 -29.55 7.07 -5.84
N VAL A 94 -28.36 7.39 -5.31
CA VAL A 94 -27.77 8.73 -5.42
C VAL A 94 -26.54 8.70 -6.31
N ASP A 95 -26.53 9.57 -7.31
CA ASP A 95 -25.32 9.91 -8.06
C ASP A 95 -24.31 10.54 -7.11
N ILE A 96 -23.33 9.71 -6.71
CA ILE A 96 -22.23 10.04 -5.79
C ILE A 96 -21.40 11.21 -6.35
N GLY A 97 -21.54 11.57 -7.62
CA GLY A 97 -20.95 12.77 -8.22
C GLY A 97 -21.43 14.10 -7.63
N SER A 98 -22.53 14.09 -6.86
CA SER A 98 -23.17 15.31 -6.34
C SER A 98 -22.63 15.79 -4.98
N PHE A 99 -21.90 14.95 -4.24
CA PHE A 99 -21.68 15.20 -2.81
C PHE A 99 -20.28 15.61 -2.37
N ASP A 100 -19.22 15.44 -3.17
CA ASP A 100 -17.92 15.92 -2.70
C ASP A 100 -16.84 15.98 -3.81
N GLU A 101 -16.32 17.19 -4.05
CA GLU A 101 -15.21 17.49 -4.97
C GLU A 101 -13.90 16.77 -4.58
N HIS A 102 -13.82 16.17 -3.38
CA HIS A 102 -12.67 15.36 -2.95
C HIS A 102 -12.67 13.91 -3.47
N PHE A 103 -13.69 13.44 -4.19
CA PHE A 103 -13.95 12.00 -4.42
C PHE A 103 -13.74 11.54 -5.88
N ALA A 104 -13.42 12.45 -6.78
CA ALA A 104 -13.16 12.17 -8.20
C ALA A 104 -11.92 11.30 -8.47
N PHE A 105 -11.18 10.87 -7.43
CA PHE A 105 -10.03 9.98 -7.59
C PHE A 105 -10.39 8.50 -7.45
N ALA A 106 -11.55 8.14 -6.88
CA ALA A 106 -11.99 6.75 -6.71
C ALA A 106 -12.99 6.29 -7.79
N SER A 107 -13.43 7.20 -8.67
CA SER A 107 -14.26 6.92 -9.83
C SER A 107 -13.48 6.22 -10.95
N ASP A 108 -14.19 5.69 -11.95
CA ASP A 108 -13.63 5.10 -13.18
C ASP A 108 -12.69 3.89 -12.98
N GLY A 109 -12.98 3.05 -11.97
CA GLY A 109 -12.18 1.86 -11.70
C GLY A 109 -10.82 2.16 -11.06
N ALA A 110 -10.62 3.35 -10.50
CA ALA A 110 -9.38 3.75 -9.83
C ALA A 110 -8.99 2.88 -8.62
N MET A 111 -9.96 2.15 -8.06
CA MET A 111 -9.71 1.15 -7.02
C MET A 111 -9.19 -0.18 -7.59
N ARG A 112 -9.35 -0.47 -8.89
CA ARG A 112 -8.81 -1.72 -9.46
C ARG A 112 -7.29 -1.65 -9.52
N ILE A 113 -6.64 -2.76 -9.16
CA ILE A 113 -5.18 -2.88 -9.25
C ILE A 113 -4.82 -3.20 -10.71
N PRO A 114 -4.07 -2.34 -11.42
CA PRO A 114 -3.67 -2.62 -12.79
C PRO A 114 -2.85 -3.91 -12.90
N GLU A 115 -3.04 -4.68 -13.97
CA GLU A 115 -2.32 -5.94 -14.21
C GLU A 115 -0.80 -5.75 -14.28
N SER A 116 -0.35 -4.57 -14.72
CA SER A 116 1.06 -4.22 -14.78
C SER A 116 1.73 -4.18 -13.40
N VAL A 117 0.98 -4.07 -12.30
CA VAL A 117 1.53 -4.14 -10.94
C VAL A 117 2.03 -5.55 -10.66
N ARG A 118 3.33 -5.72 -10.35
CA ARG A 118 3.91 -7.05 -10.15
C ARG A 118 3.36 -7.74 -8.89
N TYR A 119 3.39 -7.04 -7.76
CA TYR A 119 3.02 -7.56 -6.46
C TYR A 119 2.08 -6.60 -5.74
N CYS A 120 0.95 -7.10 -5.25
CA CYS A 120 0.03 -6.36 -4.39
C CYS A 120 -0.26 -7.18 -3.15
N VAL A 121 -0.10 -6.58 -1.98
CA VAL A 121 -0.46 -7.16 -0.69
C VAL A 121 -1.44 -6.21 -0.01
N HIS A 122 -2.59 -6.72 0.39
CA HIS A 122 -3.63 -5.99 1.09
C HIS A 122 -3.92 -6.67 2.43
N ALA A 123 -3.48 -6.08 3.53
CA ALA A 123 -3.84 -6.49 4.88
C ALA A 123 -5.14 -5.79 5.26
N PHE A 124 -6.21 -6.52 5.59
CA PHE A 124 -7.50 -5.92 5.92
C PHE A 124 -8.06 -6.41 7.25
N SER A 125 -8.91 -5.58 7.86
CA SER A 125 -9.54 -5.81 9.16
C SER A 125 -10.79 -6.69 9.03
N ILE A 126 -10.91 -7.73 9.88
CA ILE A 126 -12.13 -8.57 9.93
C ILE A 126 -13.13 -8.17 11.02
N HIS A 127 -12.76 -7.30 11.97
CA HIS A 127 -13.66 -6.87 13.05
C HIS A 127 -14.08 -5.39 12.96
N GLU A 128 -13.70 -4.68 11.89
CA GLU A 128 -14.24 -3.34 11.66
C GLU A 128 -15.72 -3.43 11.27
N GLN A 129 -16.59 -2.84 12.09
CA GLN A 129 -18.05 -2.93 11.97
C GLN A 129 -18.70 -1.59 11.65
N ARG A 130 -17.93 -0.50 11.65
CA ARG A 130 -18.49 0.82 11.34
C ARG A 130 -18.84 0.86 9.86
N MET A 131 -20.11 1.19 9.56
CA MET A 131 -20.56 1.44 8.18
C MET A 131 -19.78 2.58 7.50
N SER A 132 -19.10 3.42 8.28
CA SER A 132 -18.23 4.46 7.77
C SER A 132 -16.85 3.98 7.31
N PHE A 133 -16.51 2.71 7.49
CA PHE A 133 -15.22 2.14 7.06
C PHE A 133 -15.45 0.85 6.27
N PRO A 134 -16.15 0.90 5.12
CA PRO A 134 -16.26 -0.26 4.26
C PRO A 134 -14.89 -0.58 3.66
N VAL A 135 -14.46 -1.83 3.80
CA VAL A 135 -13.22 -2.29 3.17
C VAL A 135 -13.40 -2.41 1.66
N ASP A 136 -12.52 -1.76 0.90
CA ASP A 136 -12.44 -1.96 -0.54
C ASP A 136 -11.50 -3.14 -0.84
N SER A 137 -12.08 -4.30 -1.14
CA SER A 137 -11.32 -5.48 -1.54
C SER A 137 -10.49 -5.22 -2.81
N ILE A 138 -9.40 -5.95 -2.99
CA ILE A 138 -8.62 -5.98 -4.24
C ILE A 138 -9.14 -7.02 -5.25
N ARG A 139 -10.22 -7.74 -4.92
CA ARG A 139 -10.92 -8.65 -5.84
C ARG A 139 -11.63 -7.86 -6.94
N GLU A 140 -11.72 -8.47 -8.11
CA GLU A 140 -12.50 -7.94 -9.22
C GLU A 140 -13.98 -8.34 -9.11
N GLU A 141 -14.82 -7.69 -9.94
CA GLU A 141 -16.20 -8.12 -10.14
C GLU A 141 -16.23 -9.58 -10.61
N GLY A 142 -16.86 -10.46 -9.82
CA GLY A 142 -16.80 -11.91 -10.00
C GLY A 142 -15.96 -12.66 -8.95
N GLY A 143 -15.30 -11.94 -8.04
CA GLY A 143 -14.67 -12.50 -6.84
C GLY A 143 -13.26 -13.06 -7.05
N GLY A 144 -12.73 -13.01 -8.27
CA GLY A 144 -11.35 -13.37 -8.59
C GLY A 144 -10.36 -12.26 -8.25
N TYR A 145 -9.08 -12.61 -8.15
CA TYR A 145 -8.00 -11.63 -8.07
C TYR A 145 -7.49 -11.28 -9.47
N PRO A 146 -7.12 -10.01 -9.73
CA PRO A 146 -6.53 -9.62 -11.01
C PRO A 146 -5.20 -10.33 -11.25
N ALA A 147 -4.75 -10.35 -12.50
CA ALA A 147 -3.49 -10.99 -12.90
C ALA A 147 -2.28 -10.46 -12.10
N GLY A 148 -1.24 -11.29 -11.98
CA GLY A 148 -0.06 -11.03 -11.16
C GLY A 148 -0.15 -11.68 -9.78
N ILE A 149 0.74 -11.31 -8.87
CA ILE A 149 0.76 -11.86 -7.51
C ILE A 149 -0.03 -10.94 -6.60
N ARG A 150 -1.12 -11.46 -6.03
CA ARG A 150 -2.07 -10.75 -5.19
C ARG A 150 -2.24 -11.53 -3.88
N HIS A 151 -2.00 -10.86 -2.76
CA HIS A 151 -2.27 -11.37 -1.42
C HIS A 151 -3.26 -10.45 -0.76
N GLU A 152 -4.42 -10.96 -0.37
CA GLU A 152 -5.38 -10.22 0.45
C GLU A 152 -5.59 -11.02 1.72
N ILE A 153 -5.10 -10.48 2.83
CA ILE A 153 -4.87 -11.20 4.07
C ILE A 153 -5.76 -10.60 5.14
N ALA A 154 -6.62 -11.44 5.71
CA ALA A 154 -7.47 -11.09 6.84
C ALA A 154 -6.63 -10.99 8.11
N TYR A 155 -6.78 -9.88 8.84
CA TYR A 155 -6.18 -9.63 10.14
C TYR A 155 -7.26 -9.37 11.21
N PRO A 156 -7.10 -9.92 12.43
CA PRO A 156 -7.96 -9.63 13.56
C PRO A 156 -7.75 -8.19 14.03
N GLY A 157 -8.84 -7.60 14.52
CA GLY A 157 -8.87 -6.26 15.09
C GLY A 157 -9.76 -5.34 14.28
N VAL A 158 -9.85 -4.07 14.67
CA VAL A 158 -10.54 -3.03 13.90
C VAL A 158 -9.55 -2.25 13.03
N HIS A 159 -10.00 -1.23 12.29
CA HIS A 159 -9.20 -0.53 11.27
C HIS A 159 -7.75 -0.18 11.66
N SER A 160 -7.56 0.45 12.82
CA SER A 160 -6.24 0.85 13.32
C SER A 160 -5.46 -0.27 14.03
N ASP A 161 -6.09 -1.42 14.30
CA ASP A 161 -5.36 -2.63 14.73
C ASP A 161 -4.63 -3.31 13.58
N VAL A 162 -4.95 -2.96 12.32
CA VAL A 162 -4.26 -3.45 11.12
C VAL A 162 -3.29 -2.40 10.59
N GLY A 163 -3.76 -1.16 10.39
CA GLY A 163 -2.92 -0.09 9.83
C GLY A 163 -2.08 0.69 10.83
N GLY A 164 -2.29 0.47 12.14
CA GLY A 164 -1.65 1.25 13.20
C GLY A 164 -2.33 2.60 13.48
N GLY A 165 -1.73 3.36 14.39
CA GLY A 165 -2.18 4.71 14.77
C GLY A 165 -2.82 4.84 16.15
N TYR A 166 -2.97 3.75 16.91
CA TYR A 166 -3.37 3.83 18.32
C TYR A 166 -2.24 4.41 19.17
N ALA A 167 -2.55 5.40 20.01
CA ALA A 167 -1.61 5.88 21.01
C ALA A 167 -1.35 4.80 22.09
N PRO A 168 -0.20 4.83 22.79
CA PRO A 168 0.01 3.99 23.97
C PRO A 168 -1.13 4.16 24.99
N ASN A 169 -1.61 3.04 25.55
CA ASN A 169 -2.78 2.95 26.43
C ASN A 169 -4.13 3.38 25.83
N GLU A 170 -4.23 3.67 24.53
CA GLU A 170 -5.51 4.01 23.92
C GLU A 170 -6.46 2.80 23.97
N GLN A 171 -7.61 2.98 24.63
CA GLN A 171 -8.56 1.89 24.93
C GLN A 171 -7.90 0.69 25.66
N GLY A 172 -6.79 0.93 26.37
CA GLY A 172 -6.02 -0.09 27.05
C GLY A 172 -5.21 -0.99 26.10
N LYS A 173 -4.93 -0.56 24.88
CA LYS A 173 -3.99 -1.20 23.94
C LYS A 173 -2.59 -0.62 24.13
N GLY A 174 -1.54 -1.41 23.93
CA GLY A 174 -0.18 -0.92 24.10
C GLY A 174 0.09 -0.42 25.52
N ARG A 175 -0.27 -1.22 26.55
CA ARG A 175 -0.39 -0.73 27.94
C ARG A 175 0.90 -0.30 28.61
N ASP A 176 2.02 -0.71 28.03
CA ASP A 176 3.33 -0.42 28.56
C ASP A 176 3.95 0.73 27.76
N PRO A 177 3.92 1.97 28.28
CA PRO A 177 4.49 3.13 27.60
C PRO A 177 6.01 3.05 27.45
N ASP A 178 6.69 2.26 28.30
CA ASP A 178 8.15 2.08 28.24
C ASP A 178 8.56 1.02 27.19
N GLN A 179 7.60 0.26 26.66
CA GLN A 179 7.83 -0.79 25.65
C GLN A 179 7.33 -0.44 24.23
N GLY A 180 6.99 0.82 24.00
CA GLY A 180 6.66 1.36 22.67
C GLY A 180 5.45 0.67 22.02
N ASP A 181 5.57 0.35 20.73
CA ASP A 181 4.46 -0.20 19.95
C ASP A 181 4.38 -1.73 19.97
N GLY A 182 5.32 -2.40 20.63
CA GLY A 182 5.48 -3.85 20.50
C GLY A 182 4.41 -4.74 21.13
N SER A 183 3.46 -4.15 21.86
CA SER A 183 2.25 -4.84 22.35
C SER A 183 0.98 -4.48 21.56
N LYS A 184 1.10 -3.70 20.46
CA LYS A 184 -0.02 -3.34 19.58
C LYS A 184 -0.22 -4.38 18.49
N LEU A 185 -1.48 -4.77 18.25
CA LEU A 185 -1.83 -5.81 17.27
C LEU A 185 -1.39 -5.46 15.83
N SER A 186 -1.30 -4.16 15.52
CA SER A 186 -0.83 -3.65 14.22
C SER A 186 0.60 -4.02 13.88
N GLN A 187 1.42 -4.39 14.87
CA GLN A 187 2.79 -4.84 14.64
C GLN A 187 2.85 -6.13 13.81
N ILE A 188 1.85 -7.00 13.91
CA ILE A 188 1.80 -8.23 13.10
C ILE A 188 1.64 -7.88 11.63
N ALA A 189 0.64 -7.07 11.30
CA ALA A 189 0.38 -6.66 9.92
C ALA A 189 1.56 -5.84 9.36
N LEU A 190 2.17 -4.99 10.18
CA LEU A 190 3.39 -4.25 9.82
C LEU A 190 4.54 -5.19 9.45
N HIS A 191 4.82 -6.19 10.30
CA HIS A 191 5.91 -7.14 10.09
C HIS A 191 5.68 -8.02 8.87
N ASP A 192 4.46 -8.54 8.69
CA ASP A 192 4.13 -9.35 7.52
C ASP A 192 4.26 -8.54 6.22
N MET A 193 3.75 -7.30 6.21
CA MET A 193 3.92 -6.40 5.07
C MET A 193 5.39 -6.09 4.81
N TYR A 194 6.20 -5.87 5.85
CA TYR A 194 7.65 -5.65 5.75
C TYR A 194 8.36 -6.86 5.13
N LEU A 195 8.03 -8.08 5.58
CA LEU A 195 8.56 -9.32 5.03
C LEU A 195 8.16 -9.50 3.56
N HIS A 196 6.91 -9.19 3.21
CA HIS A 196 6.45 -9.20 1.83
C HIS A 196 7.17 -8.17 0.96
N ALA A 197 7.36 -6.94 1.45
CA ALA A 197 8.08 -5.89 0.76
C ALA A 197 9.53 -6.31 0.47
N LEU A 198 10.25 -6.82 1.47
CA LEU A 198 11.60 -7.37 1.30
C LEU A 198 11.63 -8.52 0.30
N LYS A 199 10.73 -9.50 0.45
CA LYS A 199 10.65 -10.68 -0.43
C LYS A 199 10.45 -10.28 -1.90
N TYR A 200 9.72 -9.21 -2.16
CA TYR A 200 9.43 -8.73 -3.50
C TYR A 200 10.35 -7.59 -3.96
N GLY A 201 11.47 -7.38 -3.27
CA GLY A 201 12.56 -6.53 -3.73
C GLY A 201 12.35 -5.04 -3.49
N VAL A 202 11.51 -4.66 -2.52
CA VAL A 202 11.47 -3.29 -2.00
C VAL A 202 12.77 -3.06 -1.21
N PRO A 203 13.52 -1.97 -1.49
CA PRO A 203 14.76 -1.66 -0.78
C PRO A 203 14.45 -1.12 0.62
N MET A 204 14.23 -2.03 1.56
CA MET A 204 14.00 -1.72 2.97
C MET A 204 15.28 -1.94 3.80
N MET A 205 15.41 -1.22 4.90
CA MET A 205 16.42 -1.47 5.92
C MET A 205 16.25 -2.88 6.49
N LYS A 206 17.34 -3.58 6.81
CA LYS A 206 17.27 -4.95 7.37
C LYS A 206 16.89 -4.92 8.86
N GLY A 207 16.36 -6.04 9.37
CA GLY A 207 15.91 -6.16 10.76
C GLY A 207 16.99 -5.77 11.78
N ASP A 208 18.21 -6.26 11.64
CA ASP A 208 19.32 -5.93 12.55
C ASP A 208 19.61 -4.42 12.57
N GLU A 209 19.62 -3.79 11.38
CA GLU A 209 19.85 -2.34 11.23
C GLU A 209 18.69 -1.51 11.83
N ILE A 210 17.44 -2.00 11.74
CA ILE A 210 16.27 -1.38 12.35
C ILE A 210 16.38 -1.43 13.88
N LEU A 211 16.79 -2.57 14.43
CA LEU A 211 16.89 -2.80 15.88
C LEU A 211 18.08 -2.07 16.52
N ASP A 212 19.13 -1.78 15.76
CA ASP A 212 20.27 -0.98 16.20
C ASP A 212 19.99 0.54 16.26
N ARG A 213 18.90 0.97 15.62
CA ARG A 213 18.47 2.37 15.57
C ARG A 213 17.44 2.67 16.66
N ALA A 214 17.83 3.49 17.64
CA ALA A 214 16.99 3.83 18.79
C ALA A 214 15.64 4.45 18.40
N ASP A 215 15.58 5.18 17.28
CA ASP A 215 14.38 5.79 16.72
C ASP A 215 13.41 4.77 16.07
N PHE A 216 13.92 3.69 15.47
CA PHE A 216 13.09 2.70 14.79
C PHE A 216 12.76 1.48 15.66
N LYS A 217 13.63 1.15 16.60
CA LYS A 217 13.47 0.01 17.50
C LYS A 217 12.13 0.04 18.23
N THR A 218 11.73 1.19 18.76
CA THR A 218 10.47 1.34 19.52
C THR A 218 9.22 1.21 18.66
N GLU A 219 9.33 1.42 17.34
CA GLU A 219 8.24 1.38 16.37
C GLU A 219 8.07 -0.01 15.72
N TYR A 220 9.14 -0.82 15.68
CA TYR A 220 9.19 -2.11 14.98
C TYR A 220 9.39 -3.34 15.87
N ILE A 221 9.54 -3.21 17.19
CA ILE A 221 9.53 -4.40 18.07
C ILE A 221 8.15 -5.03 18.01
N ALA A 222 8.07 -6.36 17.89
CA ALA A 222 6.90 -7.14 18.29
C ALA A 222 7.28 -7.98 19.51
N GLN A 223 6.43 -8.01 20.54
CA GLN A 223 6.65 -8.82 21.73
C GLN A 223 6.12 -10.25 21.54
N ASP A 224 6.79 -11.21 22.17
CA ASP A 224 6.43 -12.65 22.16
C ASP A 224 4.95 -12.93 22.50
N VAL A 225 4.32 -12.08 23.31
CA VAL A 225 2.91 -12.19 23.71
C VAL A 225 1.97 -12.05 22.50
N ILE A 226 2.34 -11.20 21.54
CA ILE A 226 1.60 -11.04 20.29
C ILE A 226 1.75 -12.29 19.43
N ASP A 227 2.98 -12.82 19.30
CA ASP A 227 3.27 -14.01 18.50
C ASP A 227 2.56 -15.27 19.03
N GLU A 228 2.45 -15.41 20.35
CA GLU A 228 1.66 -16.48 20.96
C GLU A 228 0.16 -16.31 20.72
N GLY A 229 -0.38 -15.09 20.86
CA GLY A 229 -1.78 -14.79 20.59
C GLY A 229 -2.16 -15.04 19.13
N TRP A 230 -1.31 -14.57 18.21
CA TRP A 230 -1.42 -14.82 16.77
C TRP A 230 -1.38 -16.30 16.43
N SER A 231 -0.37 -17.01 16.96
CA SER A 231 -0.23 -18.45 16.78
C SER A 231 -1.48 -19.20 17.23
N ARG A 232 -2.11 -18.80 18.35
CA ARG A 232 -3.34 -19.43 18.86
C ARG A 232 -4.56 -19.15 17.97
N LEU A 233 -4.68 -17.94 17.43
CA LEU A 233 -5.77 -17.55 16.52
C LEU A 233 -5.69 -18.32 15.20
N TYR A 234 -4.50 -18.43 14.60
CA TYR A 234 -4.35 -19.07 13.28
C TYR A 234 -4.13 -20.59 13.34
N ARG A 235 -3.62 -21.19 14.45
CA ARG A 235 -3.60 -22.66 14.61
C ARG A 235 -4.98 -23.27 14.83
N LYS A 236 -5.93 -22.56 15.44
CA LYS A 236 -7.31 -23.05 15.60
C LYS A 236 -8.15 -22.95 14.33
N GLY A 237 -7.69 -22.18 13.34
CA GLY A 237 -8.42 -21.90 12.09
C GLY A 237 -8.20 -22.90 10.94
N GLY A 238 -7.21 -23.81 11.03
CA GLY A 238 -7.04 -24.90 10.08
C GLY A 238 -7.24 -24.53 8.60
N MET A 239 -6.49 -23.54 8.09
CA MET A 239 -6.33 -23.37 6.65
C MET A 239 -5.00 -24.02 6.25
N GLN A 240 -5.11 -25.27 5.80
CA GLN A 240 -4.18 -25.87 4.83
C GLN A 240 -4.58 -25.42 3.43
#